data_AF-A0A843H742-F1
#
_entry.id   AF-A0A843H742-F1
#
_cell.length_a   1.000
_cell.length_b   1.000
_cell.length_c   1.000
_cell.angle_alpha   90.00
_cell.angle_beta   90.00
_cell.angle_gamma   90.00
#
_symmetry.space_group_name_H-M   'P 1'
#
loop_
_entity.id
_entity.type
_entity.pdbx_description
1 polymer ?
#
loop_
_entity_poly.entity_id
_entity_poly.type
_entity_poly.pdbx_seq_one_letter_code
_entity_poly.pdbx_strand_id
1 'polypeptide(L)'
;MDKSLVRKLREAPRANKSKKERERLYQLKEWYTIRALLGNTWAFFYILLGARERGKSYSVMKYCLTQWKLYKKPFTWMKLNEASTKKMLANDAIQFVDPDLVRNFNLKLKSKANIVYDNNEKMCTMLALSTAHNDKGVALFDNENDLGFNIVIDEFQLEKSQRRTFDISYNLVVQLENLVRSRKEKVRIFFIGNTTEEASDILSMFNFIPQEFGVYKLKSKRCVIDYMPNSKAYTERRKGTVGDILAGNTSNFTNSIETDTSHVHKGRLTNPQYIIKFSKDTTDWFTVWSGSVIAKYNKEKKRGIAMRRYIDEEFFPEIRDQVFEQYDARSFKYANLLTQKQFGYQLSLIKRQ
;
A
#
# COMPACT_ATOMS: atom_id res chain seq x y z
N MET A 1 14.10 16.01 -32.45
CA MET A 1 13.02 16.70 -31.70
C MET A 1 13.48 18.12 -31.45
N ASP A 2 12.81 19.10 -32.07
CA ASP A 2 13.24 20.51 -32.05
C ASP A 2 13.26 21.08 -30.61
N LYS A 3 14.44 21.49 -30.15
CA LYS A 3 14.68 22.04 -28.80
C LYS A 3 13.96 23.38 -28.60
N SER A 4 13.62 24.09 -29.68
CA SER A 4 12.89 25.37 -29.64
C SER A 4 11.43 25.18 -29.21
N LEU A 5 10.79 24.09 -29.64
CA LEU A 5 9.41 23.75 -29.31
C LEU A 5 9.24 23.35 -27.83
N VAL A 6 10.22 22.62 -27.31
CA VAL A 6 10.27 22.19 -25.89
C VAL A 6 10.46 23.40 -24.96
N ARG A 7 11.16 24.45 -25.42
CA ARG A 7 11.38 25.68 -24.67
C ARG A 7 10.12 26.56 -24.64
N LYS A 8 9.43 26.71 -25.77
CA LYS A 8 8.14 27.44 -25.83
C LYS A 8 7.04 26.79 -24.97
N LEU A 9 7.02 25.46 -24.83
CA LEU A 9 6.10 24.75 -23.93
C LEU A 9 6.41 24.96 -22.43
N ARG A 10 7.61 25.41 -22.08
CA ARG A 10 8.02 25.69 -20.68
C ARG A 10 7.71 27.13 -20.23
N GLU A 11 7.66 28.07 -21.17
CA GLU A 11 7.49 29.51 -20.91
C GLU A 11 6.03 29.98 -20.98
N ALA A 12 5.09 29.14 -21.42
CA ALA A 12 3.66 29.45 -21.33
C ALA A 12 3.23 29.62 -19.86
N PRO A 13 2.46 30.66 -19.51
CA PRO A 13 1.87 30.79 -18.18
C PRO A 13 1.16 29.48 -17.86
N ARG A 14 1.39 28.91 -16.67
CA ARG A 14 0.69 27.71 -16.23
C ARG A 14 -0.78 28.08 -16.01
N ALA A 15 -1.54 28.13 -17.10
CA ALA A 15 -2.98 28.15 -17.07
C ALA A 15 -3.39 27.02 -16.12
N ASN A 16 -4.22 27.35 -15.12
CA ASN A 16 -4.74 26.36 -14.19
C ASN A 16 -5.69 25.44 -14.98
N LYS A 17 -5.10 24.49 -15.70
CA LYS A 17 -5.84 23.46 -16.43
C LYS A 17 -6.84 22.84 -15.48
N SER A 18 -8.09 22.73 -15.93
CA SER A 18 -9.16 22.13 -15.15
C SER A 18 -8.74 20.74 -14.67
N LYS A 19 -9.26 20.32 -13.51
CA LYS A 19 -9.00 18.98 -12.94
C LYS A 19 -9.19 17.87 -13.99
N LYS A 20 -10.26 17.99 -14.78
CA LYS A 20 -10.65 17.08 -15.87
C LYS A 20 -9.62 17.03 -17.01
N GLU A 21 -9.01 18.16 -17.36
CA GLU A 21 -7.97 18.20 -18.40
C GLU A 21 -6.64 17.62 -17.90
N ARG A 22 -6.29 17.83 -16.62
CA ARG A 22 -5.13 17.18 -15.99
C ARG A 22 -5.31 15.67 -15.95
N GLU A 23 -6.49 15.19 -15.57
CA GLU A 23 -6.85 13.76 -15.61
C GLU A 23 -6.77 13.18 -17.02
N ARG A 24 -7.30 13.89 -18.03
CA ARG A 24 -7.19 13.47 -19.44
C ARG A 24 -5.74 13.35 -19.90
N LEU A 25 -4.90 14.35 -19.60
CA LEU A 25 -3.47 14.32 -19.95
C LEU A 25 -2.72 13.22 -19.21
N TYR A 26 -3.13 12.91 -17.98
CA TYR A 26 -2.58 11.84 -17.18
C TYR A 26 -2.89 10.46 -17.78
N GLN A 27 -4.12 10.26 -18.26
CA GLN A 27 -4.52 9.04 -18.97
C GLN A 27 -3.77 8.84 -20.29
N LEU A 28 -3.43 9.93 -20.99
CA LEU A 28 -2.72 9.90 -22.28
C LEU A 28 -1.23 9.60 -22.17
N LYS A 29 -0.58 9.99 -21.05
CA LYS A 29 0.82 9.61 -20.86
C LYS A 29 0.91 8.10 -20.76
N GLU A 30 1.93 7.50 -21.37
CA GLU A 30 2.17 6.07 -21.23
C GLU A 30 2.97 5.78 -19.95
N TRP A 31 4.03 6.55 -19.73
CA TRP A 31 4.94 6.38 -18.61
C TRP A 31 4.61 7.32 -17.45
N TYR A 32 4.62 6.76 -16.25
CA TYR A 32 4.38 7.49 -15.01
C TYR A 32 5.57 8.37 -14.62
N THR A 33 5.31 9.41 -13.83
CA THR A 33 6.36 10.23 -13.23
C THR A 33 5.99 10.60 -11.80
N ILE A 34 6.88 10.31 -10.86
CA ILE A 34 6.70 10.60 -9.44
C ILE A 34 6.90 12.09 -9.08
N ARG A 35 7.23 12.97 -10.04
CA ARG A 35 7.58 14.38 -9.73
C ARG A 35 6.44 15.13 -9.03
N ALA A 36 5.20 14.94 -9.50
CA ALA A 36 4.03 15.58 -8.89
C ALA A 36 3.78 15.06 -7.47
N LEU A 37 4.02 13.76 -7.27
CA LEU A 37 3.89 13.09 -5.97
C LEU A 37 4.94 13.62 -4.97
N LEU A 38 6.20 13.68 -5.40
CA LEU A 38 7.33 14.18 -4.62
C LEU A 38 7.29 15.68 -4.29
N GLY A 39 6.47 16.47 -4.99
CA GLY A 39 6.22 17.86 -4.63
C GLY A 39 5.52 18.03 -3.27
N ASN A 40 4.95 16.96 -2.71
CA ASN A 40 4.31 16.98 -1.39
C ASN A 40 5.35 16.74 -0.28
N THR A 41 6.22 17.71 -0.03
CA THR A 41 7.35 17.60 0.91
C THR A 41 6.96 17.33 2.37
N TRP A 42 5.71 17.59 2.75
CA TRP A 42 5.16 17.28 4.08
C TRP A 42 4.94 15.77 4.30
N ALA A 43 4.82 15.00 3.21
CA ALA A 43 4.46 13.59 3.25
C ALA A 43 5.69 12.70 3.49
N PHE A 44 5.44 11.64 4.24
CA PHE A 44 6.35 10.53 4.51
C PHE A 44 6.04 9.35 3.60
N PHE A 45 4.77 9.01 3.52
CA PHE A 45 4.30 7.84 2.81
C PHE A 45 3.77 8.22 1.43
N TYR A 46 4.31 7.58 0.40
CA TYR A 46 3.96 7.80 -1.00
C TYR A 46 3.49 6.47 -1.56
N ILE A 47 2.18 6.31 -1.72
CA ILE A 47 1.58 5.05 -2.18
C ILE A 47 1.22 5.18 -3.65
N LEU A 48 1.81 4.34 -4.49
CA LEU A 48 1.57 4.23 -5.91
C LEU A 48 0.75 2.97 -6.16
N LEU A 49 -0.51 3.13 -6.53
CA LEU A 49 -1.46 2.04 -6.71
C LEU A 49 -2.03 1.95 -8.12
N GLY A 50 -2.34 0.72 -8.50
CA GLY A 50 -3.12 0.40 -9.69
C GLY A 50 -2.27 0.14 -10.91
N ALA A 51 -2.52 0.90 -11.97
CA ALA A 51 -2.12 0.62 -13.33
C ALA A 51 -0.82 -0.17 -13.55
N ARG A 52 -0.93 -1.32 -14.24
CA ARG A 52 0.19 -2.17 -14.65
C ARG A 52 0.99 -1.53 -15.77
N GLU A 53 2.27 -1.91 -15.89
CA GLU A 53 3.22 -1.45 -16.92
C GLU A 53 3.39 0.07 -17.06
N ARG A 54 2.91 0.86 -16.09
CA ARG A 54 3.06 2.31 -16.06
C ARG A 54 4.46 2.78 -15.68
N GLY A 55 5.37 1.87 -15.33
CA GLY A 55 6.71 2.20 -14.84
C GLY A 55 6.71 2.80 -13.44
N LYS A 56 5.83 2.33 -12.54
CA LYS A 56 5.79 2.75 -11.12
C LYS A 56 7.10 2.43 -10.41
N SER A 57 7.46 1.14 -10.37
CA SER A 57 8.71 0.63 -9.77
C SER A 57 9.93 1.23 -10.46
N TYR A 58 9.92 1.28 -11.80
CA TYR A 58 10.95 1.95 -12.60
C TYR A 58 11.17 3.42 -12.18
N SER A 59 10.11 4.20 -12.03
CA SER A 59 10.19 5.62 -11.66
C SER A 59 10.77 5.83 -10.27
N VAL A 60 10.38 4.99 -9.30
CA VAL A 60 10.89 5.05 -7.93
C VAL A 60 12.35 4.58 -7.87
N MET A 61 12.71 3.52 -8.61
CA MET A 61 14.09 3.06 -8.73
C MET A 61 14.98 4.15 -9.34
N LYS A 62 14.56 4.74 -10.46
CA LYS A 62 15.27 5.85 -11.10
C LYS A 62 15.49 7.03 -10.14
N TYR A 63 14.51 7.35 -9.30
CA TYR A 63 14.68 8.36 -8.27
C TYR A 63 15.74 7.97 -7.24
N CYS A 64 15.67 6.75 -6.70
CA CYS A 64 16.65 6.25 -5.73
C CYS A 64 18.07 6.25 -6.31
N LEU A 65 18.24 5.78 -7.55
CA LEU A 65 19.53 5.80 -8.26
C LEU A 65 20.03 7.22 -8.53
N THR A 66 19.14 8.16 -8.84
CA THR A 66 19.51 9.58 -8.99
C THR A 66 20.03 10.14 -7.66
N GLN A 67 19.36 9.84 -6.54
CA GLN A 67 19.80 10.27 -5.21
C GLN A 67 21.14 9.62 -4.83
N TRP A 68 21.33 8.35 -5.17
CA TRP A 68 22.58 7.64 -4.97
C TRP A 68 23.72 8.26 -5.78
N LYS A 69 23.55 8.49 -7.09
CA LYS A 69 24.63 9.03 -7.92
C LYS A 69 24.98 10.48 -7.63
N LEU A 70 24.01 11.31 -7.24
CA LEU A 70 24.25 12.73 -6.95
C LEU A 70 24.75 12.98 -5.52
N TYR A 71 24.24 12.22 -4.54
CA TYR A 71 24.44 12.53 -3.13
C TYR A 71 24.99 11.35 -2.32
N LYS A 72 25.28 10.21 -2.97
CA LYS A 72 25.67 8.96 -2.30
C LYS A 72 24.70 8.53 -1.21
N LYS A 73 23.41 8.86 -1.40
CA LYS A 73 22.35 8.51 -0.46
C LYS A 73 21.93 7.06 -0.68
N PRO A 74 22.22 6.12 0.23
CA PRO A 74 21.77 4.75 0.10
C PRO A 74 20.24 4.66 0.31
N PHE A 75 19.65 3.57 -0.14
CA PHE A 75 18.22 3.31 0.02
C PHE A 75 17.94 1.88 0.48
N THR A 76 16.73 1.65 0.96
CA THR A 76 16.26 0.32 1.36
C THR A 76 15.13 -0.11 0.43
N TRP A 77 15.17 -1.36 -0.02
CA TRP A 77 14.14 -1.93 -0.88
C TRP A 77 13.61 -3.23 -0.26
N MET A 78 12.31 -3.27 -0.03
CA MET A 78 11.62 -4.34 0.67
C MET A 78 10.73 -5.12 -0.28
N LYS A 79 10.68 -6.42 -0.07
CA LYS A 79 9.69 -7.34 -0.63
C LYS A 79 8.92 -8.02 0.48
N LEU A 80 7.76 -8.60 0.16
CA LEU A 80 7.00 -9.38 1.14
C LEU A 80 7.78 -10.62 1.61
N ASN A 81 8.39 -11.35 0.67
CA ASN A 81 8.96 -12.66 0.93
C ASN A 81 10.47 -12.71 0.66
N GLU A 82 11.18 -13.52 1.45
CA GLU A 82 12.61 -13.77 1.31
C GLU A 82 13.00 -14.39 -0.05
N ALA A 83 12.17 -15.28 -0.59
CA ALA A 83 12.43 -15.92 -1.87
C ALA A 83 12.52 -14.90 -3.02
N SER A 84 11.65 -13.89 -3.02
CA SER A 84 11.68 -12.80 -4.02
C SER A 84 12.94 -11.96 -3.86
N THR A 85 13.34 -11.67 -2.62
CA THR A 85 14.58 -10.95 -2.31
C THR A 85 15.82 -11.71 -2.79
N LYS A 86 15.89 -13.02 -2.54
CA LYS A 86 17.00 -13.88 -3.00
C LYS A 86 17.11 -13.90 -4.53
N LYS A 87 15.99 -14.00 -5.25
CA LYS A 87 15.98 -13.93 -6.72
C LYS A 87 16.53 -12.59 -7.23
N MET A 88 16.10 -11.49 -6.63
CA MET A 88 16.59 -10.15 -7.00
C MET A 88 18.08 -9.96 -6.73
N LEU A 89 18.62 -10.62 -5.70
CA LEU A 89 20.04 -10.53 -5.32
C LEU A 89 20.95 -11.50 -6.08
N ALA A 90 20.39 -12.51 -6.73
CA ALA A 90 21.16 -13.51 -7.47
C ALA A 90 21.96 -12.88 -8.61
N ASN A 91 23.09 -13.52 -8.97
CA ASN A 91 23.97 -13.09 -10.06
C ASN A 91 24.31 -11.59 -9.97
N ASP A 92 24.85 -11.17 -8.82
CA ASP A 92 25.25 -9.79 -8.54
C ASP A 92 24.11 -8.76 -8.71
N ALA A 93 22.89 -9.17 -8.33
CA ALA A 93 21.70 -8.35 -8.39
C ALA A 93 21.34 -7.82 -9.80
N ILE A 94 21.70 -8.57 -10.85
CA ILE A 94 21.37 -8.19 -12.24
C ILE A 94 19.86 -8.07 -12.50
N GLN A 95 19.04 -8.77 -11.71
CA GLN A 95 17.57 -8.74 -11.80
C GLN A 95 16.92 -7.66 -10.91
N PHE A 96 17.72 -6.94 -10.11
CA PHE A 96 17.20 -5.92 -9.20
C PHE A 96 16.93 -4.59 -9.90
N VAL A 97 17.82 -4.18 -10.81
CA VAL A 97 17.74 -2.90 -11.52
C VAL A 97 17.51 -3.15 -12.99
N ASP A 98 16.52 -2.46 -13.58
CA ASP A 98 16.24 -2.59 -15.01
C ASP A 98 17.51 -2.33 -15.86
N PRO A 99 17.77 -3.13 -16.91
CA PRO A 99 19.02 -3.03 -17.68
C PRO A 99 19.29 -1.65 -18.29
N ASP A 100 18.24 -0.92 -18.66
CA ASP A 100 18.39 0.44 -19.18
C ASP A 100 18.83 1.43 -18.08
N LEU A 101 18.35 1.28 -16.85
CA LEU A 101 18.81 2.06 -15.70
C LEU A 101 20.27 1.72 -15.36
N VAL A 102 20.66 0.44 -15.42
CA VAL A 102 22.06 0.03 -15.25
C VAL A 102 22.97 0.76 -16.23
N ARG A 103 22.60 0.81 -17.52
CA ARG A 103 23.35 1.54 -18.55
C ARG A 103 23.32 3.04 -18.34
N ASN A 104 22.14 3.63 -18.10
CA ASN A 104 21.96 5.08 -17.95
C ASN A 104 22.72 5.65 -16.75
N PHE A 105 22.86 4.89 -15.68
CA PHE A 105 23.58 5.29 -14.47
C PHE A 105 24.99 4.68 -14.39
N ASN A 106 25.43 3.92 -15.40
CA ASN A 106 26.72 3.22 -15.42
C ASN A 106 26.98 2.47 -14.08
N LEU A 107 26.05 1.60 -13.71
CA LEU A 107 26.11 0.83 -12.46
C LEU A 107 27.05 -0.37 -12.62
N LYS A 108 27.88 -0.62 -11.59
CA LYS A 108 28.66 -1.86 -11.47
C LYS A 108 28.22 -2.58 -10.21
N LEU A 109 27.20 -3.42 -10.38
CA LEU A 109 26.52 -4.08 -9.28
C LEU A 109 27.31 -5.29 -8.77
N LYS A 110 27.30 -5.45 -7.45
CA LYS A 110 27.69 -6.67 -6.73
C LYS A 110 26.73 -6.89 -5.59
N SER A 111 26.41 -8.14 -5.27
CA SER A 111 25.58 -8.45 -4.09
C SER A 111 26.36 -9.26 -3.06
N LYS A 112 26.17 -8.93 -1.78
CA LYS A 112 26.69 -9.74 -0.66
C LYS A 112 25.63 -9.78 0.44
N ALA A 113 25.22 -10.98 0.80
CA ALA A 113 24.08 -11.20 1.69
C ALA A 113 22.86 -10.39 1.20
N ASN A 114 22.37 -9.46 2.00
CA ASN A 114 21.22 -8.61 1.69
C ASN A 114 21.59 -7.20 1.20
N ILE A 115 22.87 -6.96 0.87
CA ILE A 115 23.37 -5.65 0.46
C ILE A 115 23.75 -5.69 -1.02
N VAL A 116 23.36 -4.63 -1.75
CA VAL A 116 23.78 -4.38 -3.12
C VAL A 116 24.76 -3.20 -3.14
N TYR A 117 25.89 -3.42 -3.78
CA TYR A 117 26.97 -2.46 -3.94
C TYR A 117 27.00 -1.93 -5.37
N ASP A 118 27.36 -0.66 -5.53
CA ASP A 118 27.72 -0.06 -6.81
C ASP A 118 29.17 0.43 -6.71
N ASN A 119 30.07 -0.12 -7.52
CA ASN A 119 31.52 0.14 -7.43
C ASN A 119 32.09 -0.09 -6.01
N ASN A 120 31.68 -1.18 -5.35
CA ASN A 120 32.05 -1.57 -3.98
C ASN A 120 31.55 -0.64 -2.85
N GLU A 121 30.76 0.40 -3.16
CA GLU A 121 30.10 1.22 -2.15
C GLU A 121 28.66 0.73 -1.91
N LYS A 122 28.22 0.71 -0.65
CA LYS A 122 26.87 0.25 -0.26
C LYS A 122 25.80 1.17 -0.85
N MET A 123 25.06 0.68 -1.84
CA MET A 123 24.00 1.44 -2.51
C MET A 123 22.62 1.12 -1.94
N CYS A 124 22.30 -0.17 -1.77
CA CYS A 124 20.97 -0.61 -1.38
C CYS A 124 21.06 -1.71 -0.32
N THR A 125 20.13 -1.68 0.64
CA THR A 125 19.83 -2.81 1.51
C THR A 125 18.50 -3.44 1.08
N MET A 126 18.51 -4.70 0.74
CA MET A 126 17.33 -5.48 0.38
C MET A 126 16.78 -6.19 1.64
N LEU A 127 15.50 -6.05 1.95
CA LEU A 127 14.89 -6.70 3.11
C LEU A 127 13.62 -7.46 2.71
N ALA A 128 13.25 -8.46 3.52
CA ALA A 128 11.99 -9.17 3.39
C ALA A 128 11.11 -8.92 4.62
N LEU A 129 9.84 -8.58 4.41
CA LEU A 129 8.90 -8.39 5.53
C LEU A 129 8.61 -9.71 6.25
N SER A 130 8.65 -10.85 5.55
CA SER A 130 8.46 -12.17 6.15
C SER A 130 9.46 -12.49 7.25
N THR A 131 10.67 -11.91 7.20
CA THR A 131 11.77 -12.15 8.15
C THR A 131 12.00 -10.99 9.11
N ALA A 132 11.03 -10.06 9.23
CA ALA A 132 11.15 -8.86 10.06
C ALA A 132 11.58 -9.11 11.52
N HIS A 133 11.20 -10.25 12.07
CA HIS A 133 11.58 -10.65 13.44
C HIS A 133 13.08 -10.97 13.56
N ASN A 134 13.72 -11.47 12.51
CA ASN A 134 15.16 -11.76 12.49
C ASN A 134 16.01 -10.48 12.39
N ASP A 135 15.44 -9.43 11.78
CA ASP A 135 16.12 -8.14 11.64
C ASP A 135 16.09 -7.34 12.95
N LYS A 136 15.28 -7.76 13.92
CA LYS A 136 15.23 -7.16 15.26
C LYS A 136 16.55 -7.44 15.99
N GLY A 137 17.35 -6.39 16.19
CA GLY A 137 18.68 -6.48 16.80
C GLY A 137 19.82 -6.26 15.82
N VAL A 138 19.54 -6.23 14.51
CA VAL A 138 20.51 -5.79 13.50
C VAL A 138 20.59 -4.25 13.54
N ALA A 139 21.80 -3.71 13.57
CA ALA A 139 22.07 -2.27 13.55
C ALA A 139 21.81 -1.68 12.15
N LEU A 140 20.54 -1.55 11.77
CA LEU A 140 20.11 -0.99 10.48
C LEU A 140 19.88 0.54 10.52
N PHE A 141 19.65 1.08 11.72
CA PHE A 141 19.48 2.52 11.92
C PHE A 141 20.83 3.20 12.05
N ASP A 142 21.01 4.28 11.30
CA ASP A 142 22.16 5.17 11.36
C ASP A 142 21.66 6.55 11.84
N ASN A 143 22.06 6.93 13.06
CA ASN A 143 21.69 8.20 13.68
C ASN A 143 22.39 9.40 13.01
N GLU A 144 23.53 9.18 12.36
CA GLU A 144 24.34 10.19 11.69
C GLU A 144 23.94 10.39 10.23
N ASN A 145 22.98 9.61 9.71
CA ASN A 145 22.49 9.75 8.35
C ASN A 145 21.68 11.04 8.13
N ASP A 146 22.39 12.12 7.77
CA ASP A 146 21.81 13.42 7.46
C ASP A 146 21.17 13.54 6.08
N LEU A 147 21.45 12.60 5.18
CA LEU A 147 20.82 12.51 3.87
C LEU A 147 19.37 12.02 3.99
N GLY A 148 19.02 11.37 5.10
CA GLY A 148 17.70 10.83 5.43
C GLY A 148 17.45 9.45 4.83
N PHE A 149 16.19 9.03 4.80
CA PHE A 149 15.82 7.66 4.47
C PHE A 149 14.94 7.59 3.23
N ASN A 150 15.35 6.79 2.25
CA ASN A 150 14.51 6.40 1.12
C ASN A 150 14.24 4.89 1.28
N ILE A 151 12.99 4.53 1.57
CA ILE A 151 12.56 3.14 1.77
C ILE A 151 11.50 2.84 0.72
N VAL A 152 11.59 1.68 0.07
CA VAL A 152 10.64 1.23 -0.95
C VAL A 152 10.07 -0.11 -0.52
N ILE A 153 8.76 -0.26 -0.56
CA ILE A 153 8.05 -1.52 -0.38
C ILE A 153 7.35 -1.82 -1.70
N ASP A 154 7.95 -2.74 -2.46
CA ASP A 154 7.49 -3.08 -3.81
C ASP A 154 6.70 -4.37 -3.79
N GLU A 155 5.58 -4.40 -4.53
CA GLU A 155 4.61 -5.50 -4.54
C GLU A 155 4.16 -5.89 -3.13
N PHE A 156 3.64 -4.91 -2.39
CA PHE A 156 3.22 -5.11 -1.01
C PHE A 156 1.89 -5.87 -0.84
N GLN A 157 1.33 -6.37 -1.94
CA GLN A 157 0.13 -7.21 -1.93
C GLN A 157 0.51 -8.67 -2.11
N LEU A 158 -0.22 -9.56 -1.45
CA LEU A 158 -0.17 -10.98 -1.78
C LEU A 158 -0.85 -11.19 -3.14
N GLU A 159 -0.42 -12.24 -3.85
CA GLU A 159 -1.17 -12.75 -4.99
C GLU A 159 -2.34 -13.60 -4.48
N LYS A 160 -3.46 -13.66 -5.20
CA LYS A 160 -4.71 -14.32 -4.74
C LYS A 160 -4.54 -15.78 -4.28
N SER A 161 -3.55 -16.49 -4.80
CA SER A 161 -3.25 -17.89 -4.44
C SER A 161 -2.14 -18.04 -3.40
N GLN A 162 -1.54 -16.94 -2.97
CA GLN A 162 -0.43 -16.96 -2.04
C GLN A 162 -0.94 -17.05 -0.60
N ARG A 163 -0.51 -18.10 0.10
CA ARG A 163 -0.85 -18.28 1.52
C ARG A 163 -0.27 -17.13 2.34
N ARG A 164 -1.12 -16.46 3.13
CA ARG A 164 -0.69 -15.52 4.17
C ARG A 164 -0.04 -16.30 5.32
N THR A 165 1.27 -16.18 5.45
CA THR A 165 2.07 -16.86 6.49
C THR A 165 2.44 -15.96 7.66
N PHE A 166 2.28 -14.64 7.53
CA PHE A 166 2.57 -13.66 8.57
C PHE A 166 1.62 -12.46 8.49
N ASP A 167 1.66 -11.61 9.52
CA ASP A 167 0.94 -10.33 9.52
C ASP A 167 1.78 -9.23 8.85
N ILE A 168 1.39 -8.87 7.63
CA ILE A 168 2.08 -7.86 6.81
C ILE A 168 2.12 -6.50 7.50
N SER A 169 0.99 -6.07 8.07
CA SER A 169 0.87 -4.76 8.70
C SER A 169 1.77 -4.65 9.92
N TYR A 170 1.75 -5.67 10.79
CA TYR A 170 2.62 -5.72 11.97
C TYR A 170 4.10 -5.74 11.59
N ASN A 171 4.51 -6.65 10.69
CA ASN A 171 5.91 -6.77 10.28
C ASN A 171 6.42 -5.51 9.59
N LEU A 172 5.58 -4.83 8.81
CA LEU A 172 5.91 -3.55 8.21
C LEU A 172 6.20 -2.48 9.27
N VAL A 173 5.36 -2.36 10.30
CA VAL A 173 5.59 -1.39 11.39
C VAL A 173 6.91 -1.68 12.09
N VAL A 174 7.14 -2.94 12.47
CA VAL A 174 8.39 -3.35 13.14
C VAL A 174 9.61 -3.02 12.29
N GLN A 175 9.57 -3.27 10.98
CA GLN A 175 10.70 -2.97 10.10
C GLN A 175 10.93 -1.48 9.91
N LEU A 176 9.86 -0.69 9.77
CA LEU A 176 9.99 0.76 9.69
C LEU A 176 10.54 1.32 11.01
N GLU A 177 10.08 0.85 12.17
CA GLU A 177 10.64 1.24 13.47
C GLU A 177 12.13 0.89 13.58
N ASN A 178 12.56 -0.27 13.09
CA ASN A 178 13.98 -0.64 13.07
C ASN A 178 14.82 0.28 12.18
N LEU A 179 14.29 0.70 11.02
CA LEU A 179 15.02 1.51 10.03
C LEU A 179 15.06 3.00 10.32
N VAL A 180 13.95 3.58 10.78
CA VAL A 180 13.85 5.04 10.98
C VAL A 180 13.84 5.45 12.45
N ARG A 181 13.57 4.52 13.37
CA ARG A 181 13.48 4.76 14.82
C ARG A 181 12.62 6.00 15.13
N SER A 182 13.22 7.02 15.75
CA SER A 182 12.54 8.26 16.14
C SER A 182 12.65 9.38 15.11
N ARG A 183 13.25 9.16 13.92
CA ARG A 183 13.48 10.20 12.91
C ARG A 183 12.15 10.72 12.35
N LYS A 184 11.94 12.05 12.43
CA LYS A 184 10.71 12.74 11.98
C LYS A 184 10.89 13.61 10.73
N GLU A 185 12.10 13.60 10.15
CA GLU A 185 12.46 14.42 9.00
C GLU A 185 13.26 13.65 7.94
N LYS A 186 13.20 14.13 6.70
CA LYS A 186 13.91 13.55 5.53
C LYS A 186 13.63 12.06 5.30
N VAL A 187 12.46 11.58 5.73
CA VAL A 187 11.97 10.21 5.51
C VAL A 187 11.04 10.19 4.30
N ARG A 188 11.30 9.28 3.36
CA ARG A 188 10.42 8.98 2.22
C ARG A 188 10.24 7.46 2.13
N ILE A 189 9.00 7.03 2.24
CA ILE A 189 8.61 5.63 2.20
C ILE A 189 7.65 5.46 1.02
N PHE A 190 8.07 4.71 0.02
CA PHE A 190 7.29 4.43 -1.17
C PHE A 190 6.62 3.06 -1.04
N PHE A 191 5.32 3.00 -1.25
CA PHE A 191 4.59 1.75 -1.41
C PHE A 191 4.21 1.60 -2.87
N ILE A 192 4.57 0.49 -3.49
CA ILE A 192 4.29 0.22 -4.89
C ILE A 192 3.48 -1.05 -4.99
N GLY A 193 2.30 -0.96 -5.58
CA GLY A 193 1.42 -2.09 -5.73
C GLY A 193 0.47 -1.94 -6.91
N ASN A 194 -0.08 -3.05 -7.34
CA ASN A 194 -1.22 -3.05 -8.26
C ASN A 194 -2.52 -2.94 -7.44
N THR A 195 -3.68 -2.74 -8.05
CA THR A 195 -4.93 -2.78 -7.28
C THR A 195 -5.50 -4.18 -7.32
N THR A 196 -5.24 -4.92 -6.25
CA THR A 196 -5.93 -6.17 -5.93
C THR A 196 -6.85 -5.94 -4.72
N GLU A 197 -7.86 -6.79 -4.54
CA GLU A 197 -8.75 -6.77 -3.35
C GLU A 197 -7.95 -6.78 -2.02
N GLU A 198 -6.74 -7.34 -2.06
CA GLU A 198 -5.77 -7.51 -0.97
C GLU A 198 -4.85 -6.29 -0.73
N ALA A 199 -4.92 -5.23 -1.54
CA ALA A 199 -4.33 -3.92 -1.18
C ALA A 199 -4.90 -3.37 0.15
N SER A 200 -5.98 -3.99 0.64
CA SER A 200 -6.64 -3.82 1.92
C SER A 200 -5.72 -3.64 3.11
N ASP A 201 -4.71 -4.49 3.32
CA ASP A 201 -4.05 -4.57 4.63
C ASP A 201 -3.23 -3.32 4.94
N ILE A 202 -2.35 -2.93 4.02
CA ILE A 202 -1.55 -1.71 4.18
C ILE A 202 -2.43 -0.46 4.07
N LEU A 203 -3.40 -0.43 3.17
CA LEU A 203 -4.33 0.69 3.05
C LEU A 203 -5.19 0.89 4.32
N SER A 204 -5.52 -0.21 5.01
CA SER A 204 -6.26 -0.16 6.26
C SER A 204 -5.46 0.53 7.38
N MET A 205 -4.13 0.44 7.37
CA MET A 205 -3.27 1.18 8.32
C MET A 205 -3.39 2.71 8.15
N PHE A 206 -3.73 3.15 6.93
CA PHE A 206 -3.99 4.56 6.63
C PHE A 206 -5.45 4.97 6.85
N ASN A 207 -6.30 4.04 7.31
CA ASN A 207 -7.75 4.19 7.43
C ASN A 207 -8.41 4.71 6.14
N PHE A 208 -7.94 4.25 4.98
CA PHE A 208 -8.39 4.77 3.70
C PHE A 208 -8.40 3.71 2.61
N ILE A 209 -9.52 3.59 1.90
CA ILE A 209 -9.64 2.75 0.70
C ILE A 209 -10.14 3.65 -0.43
N PRO A 210 -9.35 3.85 -1.51
CA PRO A 210 -9.78 4.68 -2.61
C PRO A 210 -10.94 4.03 -3.37
N GLN A 211 -11.97 4.81 -3.70
CA GLN A 211 -13.12 4.35 -4.49
C GLN A 211 -13.01 4.74 -5.97
N GLU A 212 -12.31 5.83 -6.27
CA GLU A 212 -12.13 6.36 -7.63
C GLU A 212 -10.64 6.52 -7.93
N PHE A 213 -10.27 6.57 -9.21
CA PHE A 213 -8.90 6.89 -9.57
C PHE A 213 -8.58 8.36 -9.25
N GLY A 214 -7.37 8.62 -8.76
CA GLY A 214 -6.93 9.97 -8.44
C GLY A 214 -5.84 10.04 -7.40
N VAL A 215 -5.48 11.27 -7.04
CA VAL A 215 -4.49 11.56 -5.99
C VAL A 215 -5.18 12.00 -4.72
N TYR A 216 -4.97 11.24 -3.65
CA TYR A 216 -5.52 11.47 -2.32
C TYR A 216 -4.43 11.94 -1.36
N LYS A 217 -4.74 12.96 -0.56
CA LYS A 217 -3.81 13.55 0.41
C LYS A 217 -4.34 13.38 1.82
N LEU A 218 -3.74 12.46 2.57
CA LEU A 218 -4.09 12.16 3.96
C LEU A 218 -3.12 12.90 4.89
N LYS A 219 -3.37 14.20 5.11
CA LYS A 219 -2.47 15.07 5.89
C LYS A 219 -2.19 14.57 7.30
N SER A 220 -3.23 14.09 8.00
CA SER A 220 -3.12 13.54 9.37
C SER A 220 -2.21 12.31 9.45
N LYS A 221 -2.03 11.58 8.35
CA LYS A 221 -1.17 10.40 8.25
C LYS A 221 0.14 10.67 7.49
N ARG A 222 0.42 11.93 7.13
CA ARG A 222 1.57 12.31 6.28
C ARG A 222 1.68 11.45 5.01
N CYS A 223 0.54 11.14 4.38
CA CYS A 223 0.47 10.19 3.28
C CYS A 223 -0.14 10.81 2.02
N VAL A 224 0.43 10.49 0.85
CA VAL A 224 -0.16 10.76 -0.46
C VAL A 224 -0.31 9.44 -1.22
N ILE A 225 -1.50 9.21 -1.75
CA ILE A 225 -1.87 8.01 -2.50
C ILE A 225 -2.19 8.43 -3.92
N ASP A 226 -1.50 7.85 -4.90
CA ASP A 226 -1.75 8.04 -6.33
C ASP A 226 -2.32 6.73 -6.87
N TYR A 227 -3.64 6.70 -7.03
CA TYR A 227 -4.37 5.56 -7.55
C TYR A 227 -4.67 5.75 -9.04
N MET A 228 -4.02 4.95 -9.87
CA MET A 228 -3.91 5.19 -11.30
C MET A 228 -4.75 4.22 -12.13
N PRO A 229 -5.45 4.71 -13.18
CA PRO A 229 -6.11 3.86 -14.16
C PRO A 229 -5.09 3.33 -15.18
N ASN A 230 -5.38 2.16 -15.75
CA ASN A 230 -4.63 1.63 -16.89
C ASN A 230 -4.57 2.66 -18.03
N SER A 231 -3.42 2.75 -18.73
CA SER A 231 -3.33 3.60 -19.92
C SER A 231 -4.11 2.97 -21.09
N LYS A 232 -4.59 3.79 -22.02
CA LYS A 232 -5.22 3.29 -23.25
C LYS A 232 -4.25 2.42 -24.05
N ALA A 233 -2.99 2.86 -24.17
CA ALA A 233 -1.92 2.13 -24.83
C ALA A 233 -1.69 0.73 -24.22
N TYR A 234 -1.74 0.61 -22.90
CA TYR A 234 -1.65 -0.70 -22.23
C TYR A 234 -2.85 -1.58 -22.56
N THR A 235 -4.07 -1.05 -22.47
CA THR A 235 -5.29 -1.81 -22.80
C THR A 235 -5.27 -2.29 -24.26
N GLU A 236 -4.75 -1.47 -25.18
CA GLU A 236 -4.60 -1.84 -26.59
C GLU A 236 -3.53 -2.91 -26.80
N ARG A 237 -2.32 -2.74 -26.21
CA ARG A 237 -1.26 -3.77 -26.28
C ARG A 237 -1.66 -5.11 -25.69
N ARG A 238 -2.51 -5.08 -24.66
CA ARG A 238 -2.95 -6.30 -23.99
C ARG A 238 -3.89 -7.13 -24.87
N LYS A 239 -4.63 -6.52 -25.79
CA LYS A 239 -5.55 -7.25 -26.67
C LYS A 239 -4.79 -8.31 -27.46
N GLY A 240 -5.25 -9.56 -27.39
CA GLY A 240 -4.62 -10.68 -28.09
C GLY A 240 -3.32 -11.19 -27.46
N THR A 241 -2.93 -10.71 -26.28
CA THR A 241 -1.86 -11.34 -25.49
C THR A 241 -2.34 -12.67 -24.90
N VAL A 242 -1.40 -13.56 -24.56
CA VAL A 242 -1.72 -14.85 -23.90
C VAL A 242 -2.59 -14.65 -22.65
N GLY A 243 -2.32 -13.61 -21.85
CA GLY A 243 -3.13 -13.31 -20.67
C GLY A 243 -4.53 -12.78 -20.99
N ASP A 244 -4.72 -12.12 -22.13
CA ASP A 244 -6.04 -11.69 -22.60
C ASP A 244 -6.84 -12.88 -23.14
N ILE A 245 -6.20 -13.74 -23.93
CA ILE A 245 -6.81 -14.95 -24.50
C ILE A 245 -7.21 -15.95 -23.42
N LEU A 246 -6.33 -16.19 -22.44
CA LEU A 246 -6.55 -17.23 -21.41
C LEU A 246 -7.34 -16.75 -20.20
N ALA A 247 -7.24 -15.48 -19.80
CA ALA A 247 -7.82 -14.98 -18.55
C ALA A 247 -8.83 -13.83 -18.74
N GLY A 248 -9.00 -13.33 -19.96
CA GLY A 248 -9.97 -12.28 -20.31
C GLY A 248 -9.94 -11.07 -19.38
N ASN A 249 -11.11 -10.72 -18.85
CA ASN A 249 -11.34 -9.54 -18.01
C ASN A 249 -11.23 -9.79 -16.49
N THR A 250 -10.54 -10.83 -16.04
CA THR A 250 -10.38 -11.08 -14.59
C THR A 250 -9.76 -9.88 -13.85
N SER A 251 -10.24 -9.62 -12.61
CA SER A 251 -9.97 -8.36 -11.87
C SER A 251 -8.49 -8.05 -11.63
N ASN A 252 -7.64 -9.08 -11.60
CA ASN A 252 -6.19 -8.95 -11.49
C ASN A 252 -5.57 -8.13 -12.64
N PHE A 253 -6.26 -7.99 -13.77
CA PHE A 253 -5.73 -7.31 -14.93
C PHE A 253 -6.45 -5.99 -15.28
N THR A 254 -7.69 -5.80 -14.83
CA THR A 254 -8.42 -4.53 -15.00
C THR A 254 -7.95 -3.46 -14.01
N ASN A 255 -7.27 -3.86 -12.91
CA ASN A 255 -6.78 -2.96 -11.85
C ASN A 255 -7.89 -2.04 -11.27
N SER A 256 -9.15 -2.42 -11.45
CA SER A 256 -10.29 -1.81 -10.80
C SER A 256 -10.68 -2.68 -9.62
N ILE A 257 -10.73 -2.08 -8.43
CA ILE A 257 -11.35 -2.75 -7.29
C ILE A 257 -12.87 -2.65 -7.51
N GLU A 258 -13.49 -3.75 -7.91
CA GLU A 258 -14.94 -3.90 -7.79
C GLU A 258 -15.27 -4.15 -6.32
N THR A 259 -15.31 -3.08 -5.53
CA THR A 259 -15.81 -3.18 -4.16
C THR A 259 -17.33 -3.25 -4.19
N ASP A 260 -17.87 -4.33 -3.67
CA ASP A 260 -19.30 -4.41 -3.34
C ASP A 260 -19.61 -3.35 -2.27
N THR A 261 -20.25 -2.27 -2.69
CA THR A 261 -20.68 -1.17 -1.82
C THR A 261 -22.15 -1.30 -1.41
N SER A 262 -22.83 -2.38 -1.79
CA SER A 262 -24.26 -2.59 -1.48
C SER A 262 -24.55 -2.56 0.03
N HIS A 263 -23.59 -3.04 0.83
CA HIS A 263 -23.67 -3.06 2.29
C HIS A 263 -23.15 -1.78 2.95
N VAL A 264 -22.70 -0.77 2.18
CA VAL A 264 -22.23 0.50 2.75
C VAL A 264 -23.42 1.43 3.01
N HIS A 265 -23.61 1.80 4.27
CA HIS A 265 -24.61 2.76 4.69
C HIS A 265 -24.18 4.19 4.36
N LYS A 266 -25.01 4.93 3.62
CA LYS A 266 -24.76 6.32 3.22
C LYS A 266 -25.41 7.37 4.14
N GLY A 267 -26.29 6.94 5.05
CA GLY A 267 -27.02 7.82 5.96
C GLY A 267 -26.22 8.21 7.20
N ARG A 268 -26.82 9.06 8.02
CA ARG A 268 -26.29 9.42 9.34
C ARG A 268 -26.53 8.27 10.32
N LEU A 269 -25.51 7.93 11.08
CA LEU A 269 -25.64 6.97 12.19
C LEU A 269 -26.49 7.57 13.31
N THR A 270 -27.56 6.87 13.69
CA THR A 270 -28.49 7.30 14.75
C THR A 270 -28.69 6.17 15.76
N ASN A 271 -28.74 6.54 17.04
CA ASN A 271 -28.98 5.65 18.18
C ASN A 271 -28.09 4.38 18.25
N PRO A 272 -26.95 4.42 18.96
CA PRO A 272 -26.13 3.23 19.16
C PRO A 272 -26.89 2.22 20.04
N GLN A 273 -26.93 0.96 19.62
CA GLN A 273 -27.68 -0.11 20.28
C GLN A 273 -26.78 -0.90 21.24
N TYR A 274 -25.68 -1.46 20.73
CA TYR A 274 -24.74 -2.28 21.49
C TYR A 274 -23.34 -2.25 20.86
N ILE A 275 -22.34 -2.77 21.58
CA ILE A 275 -20.93 -2.79 21.16
C ILE A 275 -20.49 -4.25 21.00
N ILE A 276 -19.98 -4.62 19.84
CA ILE A 276 -19.38 -5.93 19.58
C ILE A 276 -17.88 -5.83 19.88
N LYS A 277 -17.37 -6.69 20.77
CA LYS A 277 -15.98 -6.68 21.24
C LYS A 277 -15.27 -7.99 20.87
N PHE A 278 -14.17 -7.88 20.13
CA PHE A 278 -13.35 -9.03 19.73
C PHE A 278 -12.11 -9.26 20.60
N SER A 279 -11.67 -8.24 21.34
CA SER A 279 -10.54 -8.28 22.27
C SER A 279 -10.76 -7.31 23.44
N LYS A 280 -9.82 -7.27 24.40
CA LYS A 280 -9.82 -6.25 25.46
C LYS A 280 -9.48 -4.85 24.95
N ASP A 281 -8.83 -4.77 23.79
CA ASP A 281 -8.46 -3.50 23.18
C ASP A 281 -9.62 -2.91 22.38
N THR A 282 -9.93 -1.64 22.65
CA THR A 282 -10.91 -0.84 21.93
C THR A 282 -10.64 -0.74 20.42
N THR A 283 -9.40 -1.00 19.97
CA THR A 283 -9.05 -1.04 18.55
C THR A 283 -9.79 -2.12 17.78
N ASP A 284 -10.31 -3.16 18.43
CA ASP A 284 -11.08 -4.24 17.80
C ASP A 284 -12.58 -4.17 18.15
N TRP A 285 -13.06 -3.03 18.64
CA TRP A 285 -14.45 -2.84 18.99
C TRP A 285 -15.24 -2.18 17.87
N PHE A 286 -16.51 -2.56 17.77
CA PHE A 286 -17.44 -2.03 16.78
C PHE A 286 -18.77 -1.70 17.45
N THR A 287 -19.38 -0.59 17.05
CA THR A 287 -20.69 -0.18 17.56
C THR A 287 -21.74 -0.51 16.52
N VAL A 288 -22.81 -1.18 16.95
CA VAL A 288 -23.99 -1.42 16.12
C VAL A 288 -25.00 -0.31 16.38
N TRP A 289 -25.37 0.38 15.31
CA TRP A 289 -26.33 1.48 15.29
C TRP A 289 -27.67 1.00 14.74
N SER A 290 -28.70 1.83 14.88
CA SER A 290 -30.03 1.52 14.35
C SER A 290 -29.99 1.11 12.87
N GLY A 291 -30.83 0.15 12.49
CA GLY A 291 -30.81 -0.45 11.16
C GLY A 291 -29.64 -1.39 10.91
N SER A 292 -29.07 -1.98 11.98
CA SER A 292 -27.96 -2.95 11.93
C SER A 292 -26.73 -2.39 11.20
N VAL A 293 -26.43 -1.11 11.42
CA VAL A 293 -25.26 -0.44 10.82
C VAL A 293 -24.07 -0.54 11.76
N ILE A 294 -23.01 -1.21 11.31
CA ILE A 294 -21.76 -1.37 12.04
C ILE A 294 -20.82 -0.19 11.74
N ALA A 295 -20.32 0.45 12.79
CA ALA A 295 -19.29 1.49 12.72
C ALA A 295 -18.13 1.15 13.67
N LYS A 296 -16.98 1.80 13.46
CA LYS A 296 -15.88 1.69 14.43
C LYS A 296 -16.30 2.29 15.76
N TYR A 297 -15.95 1.62 16.85
CA TYR A 297 -16.22 2.13 18.19
C TYR A 297 -15.63 3.53 18.37
N ASN A 298 -16.44 4.45 18.89
CA ASN A 298 -16.07 5.83 19.16
C ASN A 298 -16.56 6.26 20.55
N LYS A 299 -16.22 5.45 21.56
CA LYS A 299 -16.47 5.74 22.98
C LYS A 299 -17.95 5.75 23.37
N GLU A 300 -18.81 5.05 22.62
CA GLU A 300 -20.21 4.90 23.01
C GLU A 300 -20.33 4.13 24.33
N LYS A 301 -21.37 4.44 25.11
CA LYS A 301 -21.68 3.78 26.39
C LYS A 301 -22.91 2.89 26.20
N LYS A 302 -22.69 1.66 25.76
CA LYS A 302 -23.74 0.66 25.52
C LYS A 302 -23.28 -0.71 26.00
N ARG A 303 -24.21 -1.66 26.11
CA ARG A 303 -23.92 -3.04 26.50
C ARG A 303 -22.93 -3.67 25.52
N GLY A 304 -21.91 -4.33 26.05
CA GLY A 304 -20.96 -5.12 25.29
C GLY A 304 -21.51 -6.49 24.93
N ILE A 305 -21.20 -6.97 23.73
CA ILE A 305 -21.33 -8.35 23.30
C ILE A 305 -19.91 -8.88 23.15
N ALA A 306 -19.55 -9.85 23.97
CA ALA A 306 -18.25 -10.49 23.91
C ALA A 306 -18.22 -11.55 22.82
N MET A 307 -17.33 -11.40 21.82
CA MET A 307 -17.17 -12.40 20.75
C MET A 307 -16.19 -13.53 21.13
N ARG A 308 -15.42 -13.35 22.21
CA ARG A 308 -14.49 -14.33 22.77
C ARG A 308 -14.69 -14.46 24.28
N ARG A 309 -14.27 -15.59 24.84
CA ARG A 309 -14.20 -15.76 26.30
C ARG A 309 -13.10 -14.86 26.88
N TYR A 310 -13.25 -14.48 28.15
CA TYR A 310 -12.22 -13.79 28.95
C TYR A 310 -11.84 -12.36 28.48
N ILE A 311 -12.80 -11.57 27.97
CA ILE A 311 -12.56 -10.18 27.53
C ILE A 311 -13.22 -9.10 28.40
N ASP A 312 -13.25 -9.32 29.73
CA ASP A 312 -13.81 -8.39 30.73
C ASP A 312 -15.29 -8.01 30.47
N GLU A 313 -16.04 -8.91 29.82
CA GLU A 313 -17.47 -8.84 29.56
C GLU A 313 -18.09 -10.24 29.65
N GLU A 314 -19.39 -10.29 29.94
CA GLU A 314 -20.14 -11.55 29.95
C GLU A 314 -20.19 -12.18 28.55
N PHE A 315 -19.87 -13.48 28.49
CA PHE A 315 -19.84 -14.24 27.25
C PHE A 315 -21.06 -15.15 27.14
N PHE A 316 -21.92 -14.86 26.18
CA PHE A 316 -23.11 -15.65 25.83
C PHE A 316 -22.89 -16.27 24.43
N PRO A 317 -22.63 -17.58 24.33
CA PRO A 317 -22.41 -18.25 23.05
C PRO A 317 -23.53 -17.99 22.02
N GLU A 318 -24.78 -17.96 22.49
CA GLU A 318 -25.96 -17.80 21.64
C GLU A 318 -25.99 -16.43 20.98
N ILE A 319 -25.62 -15.37 21.71
CA ILE A 319 -25.56 -14.00 21.17
C ILE A 319 -24.40 -13.88 20.18
N ARG A 320 -23.26 -14.50 20.46
CA ARG A 320 -22.13 -14.56 19.51
C ARG A 320 -22.55 -15.23 18.21
N ASP A 321 -23.27 -16.35 18.29
CA ASP A 321 -23.69 -17.11 17.12
C ASP A 321 -24.74 -16.34 16.29
N GLN A 322 -25.64 -15.59 16.93
CA GLN A 322 -26.51 -14.65 16.24
C GLN A 322 -25.76 -13.57 15.45
N VAL A 323 -24.63 -13.06 15.96
CA VAL A 323 -23.78 -12.12 15.22
C VAL A 323 -23.17 -12.79 13.99
N PHE A 324 -22.75 -14.06 14.09
CA PHE A 324 -22.27 -14.82 12.93
C PHE A 324 -23.37 -15.05 11.90
N GLU A 325 -24.56 -15.46 12.32
CA GLU A 325 -25.71 -15.67 11.44
C GLU A 325 -26.10 -14.38 10.73
N GLN A 326 -26.18 -13.24 11.44
CA GLN A 326 -26.47 -11.94 10.82
C GLN A 326 -25.40 -11.52 9.82
N TYR A 327 -24.12 -11.82 10.09
CA TYR A 327 -23.04 -11.56 9.16
C TYR A 327 -23.13 -12.44 7.90
N ASP A 328 -23.32 -13.75 8.08
CA ASP A 328 -23.39 -14.73 6.98
C ASP A 328 -24.65 -14.52 6.13
N ALA A 329 -25.77 -14.12 6.74
CA ALA A 329 -26.99 -13.71 6.07
C ALA A 329 -26.91 -12.30 5.45
N ARG A 330 -25.75 -11.64 5.52
CA ARG A 330 -25.51 -10.27 5.01
C ARG A 330 -26.50 -9.23 5.54
N SER A 331 -27.00 -9.42 6.77
CA SER A 331 -27.98 -8.55 7.41
C SER A 331 -27.37 -7.23 7.93
N PHE A 332 -26.06 -7.21 8.17
CA PHE A 332 -25.36 -5.98 8.56
C PHE A 332 -25.13 -5.05 7.38
N LYS A 333 -25.24 -3.75 7.67
CA LYS A 333 -24.68 -2.66 6.84
C LYS A 333 -23.47 -2.08 7.57
N TYR A 334 -22.62 -1.34 6.87
CA TYR A 334 -21.38 -0.80 7.41
C TYR A 334 -21.24 0.68 7.11
N ALA A 335 -20.75 1.46 8.07
CA ALA A 335 -20.54 2.89 7.89
C ALA A 335 -19.59 3.23 6.73
N ASN A 336 -18.65 2.34 6.42
CA ASN A 336 -17.77 2.42 5.26
C ASN A 336 -17.13 1.05 4.95
N LEU A 337 -16.48 0.94 3.79
CA LEU A 337 -15.80 -0.29 3.34
C LEU A 337 -14.69 -0.75 4.29
N LEU A 338 -14.00 0.19 4.95
CA LEU A 338 -12.93 -0.17 5.89
C LEU A 338 -13.50 -0.91 7.10
N THR A 339 -14.58 -0.41 7.68
CA THR A 339 -15.28 -1.06 8.79
C THR A 339 -15.75 -2.46 8.40
N GLN A 340 -16.30 -2.62 7.19
CA GLN A 340 -16.71 -3.93 6.67
C GLN A 340 -15.56 -4.92 6.62
N LYS A 341 -14.41 -4.51 6.05
CA LYS A 341 -13.22 -5.37 5.97
C LYS A 341 -12.65 -5.71 7.35
N GLN A 342 -12.54 -4.71 8.23
CA GLN A 342 -12.02 -4.92 9.59
C GLN A 342 -12.93 -5.86 10.40
N PHE A 343 -14.25 -5.68 10.32
CA PHE A 343 -15.21 -6.52 11.02
C PHE A 343 -15.18 -7.97 10.51
N GLY A 344 -15.20 -8.16 9.19
CA GLY A 344 -15.07 -9.48 8.57
C GLY A 344 -13.76 -10.18 8.92
N TYR A 345 -12.64 -9.45 8.96
CA TYR A 345 -11.36 -9.98 9.40
C TYR A 345 -11.43 -10.49 10.85
N GLN A 346 -11.98 -9.69 11.77
CA GLN A 346 -12.09 -10.08 13.18
C GLN A 346 -12.98 -11.31 13.40
N LEU A 347 -14.08 -11.43 12.64
CA LEU A 347 -14.91 -12.64 12.64
C LEU A 347 -14.13 -13.87 12.13
N SER A 348 -13.33 -13.71 11.07
CA SER A 348 -12.54 -14.81 10.49
C SER A 348 -11.50 -15.38 11.45
N LEU A 349 -10.97 -14.56 12.36
CA LEU A 349 -10.03 -15.01 13.39
C LEU A 349 -10.68 -15.90 14.44
N ILE A 350 -11.99 -15.73 14.67
CA ILE A 350 -12.75 -16.53 15.64
C ILE A 350 -13.23 -17.83 15.02
N LYS A 351 -13.72 -17.83 13.77
CA LYS A 351 -14.18 -19.06 13.09
C LYS A 351 -13.11 -20.16 12.96
N ARG A 352 -11.83 -19.81 13.12
CA ARG A 352 -10.68 -20.74 13.03
C ARG A 352 -10.29 -21.40 14.36
N GLN A 353 -10.90 -20.96 15.47
CA GLN A 353 -10.75 -21.54 16.80
C GLN A 353 -11.93 -22.45 17.09
#